data_AF-A0A241XSB4-F1
#
_entry.id   AF-A0A241XSB4-F1
#
_cell.length_a   1.000
_cell.length_b   1.000
_cell.length_c   1.000
_cell.angle_alpha   90.00
_cell.angle_beta   90.00
_cell.angle_gamma   90.00
#
_symmetry.space_group_name_H-M   'P 1'
#
loop_
_entity.id
_entity.type
_entity.pdbx_description
1 polymer ?
#
loop_
_entity_poly.entity_id
_entity_poly.type
_entity_poly.pdbx_seq_one_letter_code
_entity_poly.pdbx_strand_id
1 'polypeptide(L)'
;MLDKDALRRFAPKEIFKHYRAFDEALETISREHPGYKALISNPLAVFRGGLYFPVIHLVALQRNGQWSYFPGQPQQVRPGHRLVSESGPVEELAMQPLLQLEVVTDPKLTAAHDVKVARQMLREPASGGNGIMQALTQEANTAATPAQLFSIPLAMILAPTAKRFLRHRFTLYQHIFGAGHEYPIDGLFYVGITSRDWQKRWGEHRAAINRGSPLKFHRAYRERQEAQQLTYVHHKVMGVASTLDELQDLEEVFVAGHWDDQRLLNMIPGGKAGIEYLHKHRILGKNVVPWPEEVERTLEAWLREHPRKGLPAPWVAEQWNDPEYAMKVICGPEGRLSVEQVMLIRSLGQGGVPADEIMARVGAKNADQVRRVLAGKTYTRVPEGPSGEVLTESQ
;
A
#
# COMPACT_ATOMS: atom_id res chain seq x y z
N MET A 1 -15.16 5.82 -25.31
CA MET A 1 -15.37 6.62 -24.07
C MET A 1 -14.12 7.30 -23.47
N LEU A 2 -13.01 6.58 -23.34
CA LEU A 2 -11.74 7.02 -22.79
C LEU A 2 -11.01 8.00 -23.72
N ASP A 3 -10.41 9.03 -23.13
CA ASP A 3 -9.49 9.91 -23.83
C ASP A 3 -8.14 9.22 -24.06
N LYS A 4 -7.74 9.09 -25.33
CA LYS A 4 -6.52 8.40 -25.73
C LYS A 4 -5.25 9.10 -25.22
N ASP A 5 -5.24 10.42 -25.21
CA ASP A 5 -4.07 11.19 -24.81
C ASP A 5 -3.95 11.21 -23.28
N ALA A 6 -5.08 11.27 -22.57
CA ALA A 6 -5.10 11.08 -21.12
C ALA A 6 -4.62 9.69 -20.72
N LEU A 7 -5.07 8.63 -21.41
CA LEU A 7 -4.57 7.28 -21.14
C LEU A 7 -3.07 7.17 -21.41
N ARG A 8 -2.56 7.74 -22.50
CA ARG A 8 -1.11 7.75 -22.78
C ARG A 8 -0.30 8.53 -21.75
N ARG A 9 -0.85 9.64 -21.23
CA ARG A 9 -0.19 10.47 -20.23
C ARG A 9 -0.19 9.82 -18.86
N PHE A 10 -1.31 9.21 -18.47
CA PHE A 10 -1.53 8.82 -17.08
C PHE A 10 -1.43 7.33 -16.83
N ALA A 11 -1.67 6.45 -17.80
CA ALA A 11 -1.57 5.01 -17.60
C ALA A 11 -0.12 4.51 -17.80
N PRO A 12 0.31 3.42 -17.15
CA PRO A 12 1.57 2.76 -17.47
C PRO A 12 1.58 2.23 -18.92
N LYS A 13 2.77 2.06 -19.49
CA LYS A 13 2.95 1.69 -20.92
C LYS A 13 2.33 0.35 -21.28
N GLU A 14 2.27 -0.55 -20.32
CA GLU A 14 1.70 -1.89 -20.39
C GLU A 14 0.22 -1.84 -20.80
N ILE A 15 -0.48 -0.75 -20.47
CA ILE A 15 -1.91 -0.56 -20.77
C ILE A 15 -2.15 -0.01 -22.18
N PHE A 16 -1.16 0.62 -22.81
CA PHE A 16 -1.37 1.36 -24.06
C PHE A 16 -1.91 0.50 -25.20
N LYS A 17 -1.42 -0.74 -25.33
CA LYS A 17 -1.86 -1.67 -26.37
C LYS A 17 -3.30 -2.16 -26.16
N HIS A 18 -3.83 -2.01 -24.94
CA HIS A 18 -5.17 -2.43 -24.55
C HIS A 18 -6.21 -1.31 -24.63
N TYR A 19 -5.81 -0.08 -25.01
CA TYR A 19 -6.69 1.09 -25.06
C TYR A 19 -8.05 0.81 -25.70
N ARG A 20 -8.07 0.28 -26.93
CA ARG A 20 -9.33 0.04 -27.67
C ARG A 20 -10.23 -0.97 -26.96
N ALA A 21 -9.65 -2.07 -26.50
CA ALA A 21 -10.40 -3.13 -25.84
C ALA A 21 -10.95 -2.70 -24.47
N PHE A 22 -10.18 -1.91 -23.71
CA PHE A 22 -10.68 -1.32 -22.47
C PHE A 22 -11.78 -0.29 -22.73
N ASP A 23 -11.66 0.48 -23.81
CA ASP A 23 -12.68 1.45 -24.18
C ASP A 23 -14.02 0.77 -24.56
N GLU A 24 -13.94 -0.27 -25.38
CA GLU A 24 -15.09 -1.11 -25.76
C GLU A 24 -15.70 -1.84 -24.55
N ALA A 25 -14.85 -2.34 -23.65
CA ALA A 25 -15.29 -2.97 -22.40
C ALA A 25 -16.03 -1.95 -21.53
N LEU A 26 -15.50 -0.74 -21.35
CA LEU A 26 -16.13 0.34 -20.59
C LEU A 26 -17.52 0.72 -21.15
N GLU A 27 -17.62 0.84 -22.47
CA GLU A 27 -18.89 1.11 -23.17
C GLU A 27 -19.91 -0.01 -22.98
N THR A 28 -19.45 -1.25 -22.98
CA THR A 28 -20.31 -2.42 -22.77
C THR A 28 -20.82 -2.46 -21.33
N ILE A 29 -19.94 -2.40 -20.34
CA ILE A 29 -20.34 -2.44 -18.93
C ILE A 29 -21.19 -1.24 -18.52
N SER A 30 -20.98 -0.07 -19.15
CA SER A 30 -21.82 1.12 -18.90
C SER A 30 -23.24 0.95 -19.41
N ARG A 31 -23.47 0.11 -20.42
CA ARG A 31 -24.82 -0.20 -20.92
C ARG A 31 -25.48 -1.28 -20.08
N GLU A 32 -24.70 -2.27 -19.66
CA GLU A 32 -25.21 -3.45 -18.93
C GLU A 32 -25.43 -3.20 -17.44
N HIS A 33 -24.66 -2.28 -16.83
CA HIS A 33 -24.70 -2.03 -15.39
C HIS A 33 -25.06 -0.57 -15.06
N PRO A 34 -26.29 -0.30 -14.57
CA PRO A 34 -26.73 1.05 -14.21
C PRO A 34 -25.82 1.76 -13.19
N GLY A 35 -25.20 1.01 -12.26
CA GLY A 35 -24.25 1.56 -11.29
C GLY A 35 -23.02 2.19 -11.95
N TYR A 36 -22.39 1.48 -12.90
CA TYR A 36 -21.26 2.03 -13.65
C TYR A 36 -21.67 3.20 -14.55
N LYS A 37 -22.86 3.13 -15.16
CA LYS A 37 -23.43 4.28 -15.90
C LYS A 37 -23.54 5.52 -15.02
N ALA A 38 -23.96 5.38 -13.77
CA ALA A 38 -24.08 6.50 -12.83
C ALA A 38 -22.72 7.13 -12.48
N LEU A 39 -21.68 6.30 -12.28
CA LEU A 39 -20.30 6.78 -12.05
C LEU A 39 -19.78 7.56 -13.27
N ILE A 40 -19.96 7.01 -14.47
CA ILE A 40 -19.48 7.62 -15.72
C ILE A 40 -20.22 8.91 -16.06
N SER A 41 -21.53 8.97 -15.77
CA SER A 41 -22.34 10.16 -16.00
C SER A 41 -21.99 11.30 -15.03
N ASN A 42 -21.43 10.98 -13.86
CA ASN A 42 -21.10 11.95 -12.82
C ASN A 42 -19.63 11.78 -12.34
N PRO A 43 -18.63 11.96 -13.21
CA PRO A 43 -17.25 11.59 -12.91
C PRO A 43 -16.55 12.52 -11.91
N LEU A 44 -17.17 13.67 -11.59
CA LEU A 44 -16.70 14.62 -10.57
C LEU A 44 -17.45 14.50 -9.24
N ALA A 45 -18.51 13.68 -9.17
CA ALA A 45 -19.29 13.56 -7.97
C ALA A 45 -18.47 12.92 -6.85
N VAL A 46 -18.67 13.38 -5.62
CA VAL A 46 -18.13 12.74 -4.42
C VAL A 46 -19.17 11.74 -3.95
N PHE A 47 -18.87 10.45 -4.14
CA PHE A 47 -19.72 9.38 -3.66
C PHE A 47 -19.47 9.19 -2.16
N ARG A 48 -20.54 9.21 -1.38
CA ARG A 48 -20.51 9.11 0.07
C ARG A 48 -21.13 7.81 0.56
N GLY A 49 -20.51 7.21 1.56
CA GLY A 49 -20.96 5.96 2.17
C GLY A 49 -20.95 4.76 1.21
N GLY A 50 -21.40 3.62 1.71
CA GLY A 50 -21.54 2.38 0.93
C GLY A 50 -20.55 1.27 1.30
N LEU A 51 -20.91 0.05 0.91
CA LEU A 51 -20.12 -1.16 1.18
C LEU A 51 -18.95 -1.36 0.21
N TYR A 52 -18.93 -0.60 -0.90
CA TYR A 52 -17.99 -0.77 -2.00
C TYR A 52 -17.40 0.57 -2.41
N PHE A 53 -16.12 0.55 -2.81
CA PHE A 53 -15.50 1.71 -3.42
C PHE A 53 -16.14 2.00 -4.80
N PRO A 54 -16.33 3.29 -5.17
CA PRO A 54 -16.85 3.69 -6.48
C PRO A 54 -15.78 3.51 -7.58
N VAL A 55 -15.37 2.27 -7.83
CA VAL A 55 -14.31 1.91 -8.78
C VAL A 55 -14.91 1.12 -9.93
N ILE A 56 -14.61 1.55 -11.16
CA ILE A 56 -14.83 0.75 -12.36
C ILE A 56 -13.55 -0.03 -12.63
N HIS A 57 -13.53 -1.32 -12.31
CA HIS A 57 -12.37 -2.17 -12.50
C HIS A 57 -12.49 -2.99 -13.78
N LEU A 58 -11.56 -2.83 -14.72
CA LEU A 58 -11.46 -3.62 -15.95
C LEU A 58 -10.14 -4.37 -16.00
N VAL A 59 -10.20 -5.66 -16.34
CA VAL A 59 -9.05 -6.57 -16.38
C VAL A 59 -8.80 -7.04 -17.80
N ALA A 60 -7.54 -6.98 -18.23
CA ALA A 60 -7.02 -7.62 -19.43
C ALA A 60 -6.16 -8.82 -19.01
N LEU A 61 -6.61 -10.02 -19.37
CA LEU A 61 -6.00 -11.28 -18.98
C LEU A 61 -5.40 -11.98 -20.20
N GLN A 62 -4.10 -12.29 -20.17
CA GLN A 62 -3.45 -13.09 -21.21
C GLN A 62 -3.45 -14.58 -20.84
N ARG A 63 -3.96 -15.41 -21.75
CA ARG A 63 -3.93 -16.87 -21.63
C ARG A 63 -3.60 -17.50 -22.98
N ASN A 64 -2.59 -18.37 -23.01
CA ASN A 64 -2.20 -19.11 -24.23
C ASN A 64 -2.04 -18.19 -25.46
N GLY A 65 -1.49 -16.99 -25.25
CA GLY A 65 -1.32 -15.98 -26.29
C GLY A 65 -2.57 -15.16 -26.66
N GLN A 66 -3.74 -15.50 -26.11
CA GLN A 66 -5.01 -14.80 -26.34
C GLN A 66 -5.36 -13.86 -25.19
N TRP A 67 -6.02 -12.74 -25.51
CA TRP A 67 -6.45 -11.74 -24.53
C TRP A 67 -7.94 -11.83 -24.27
N SER A 68 -8.33 -11.75 -23.00
CA SER A 68 -9.72 -11.61 -22.56
C SER A 68 -9.88 -10.33 -21.74
N TYR A 69 -11.03 -9.68 -21.86
CA TYR A 69 -11.35 -8.42 -21.19
C TYR A 69 -12.66 -8.55 -20.44
N PHE A 70 -12.68 -8.20 -19.15
CA PHE A 70 -13.86 -8.36 -18.31
C PHE A 70 -13.83 -7.41 -17.11
N PRO A 71 -15.00 -7.11 -16.49
CA PRO A 71 -15.03 -6.36 -15.24
C PRO A 71 -14.42 -7.17 -14.09
N GLY A 72 -13.55 -6.52 -13.30
CA GLY A 72 -13.01 -7.10 -12.09
C GLY A 72 -14.02 -7.13 -10.95
N GLN A 73 -13.65 -7.79 -9.85
CA GLN A 73 -14.50 -7.88 -8.66
C GLN A 73 -14.68 -6.50 -8.00
N PRO A 74 -15.90 -6.14 -7.55
CA PRO A 74 -16.13 -4.95 -6.75
C PRO A 74 -15.27 -4.95 -5.48
N GLN A 75 -14.65 -3.81 -5.17
CA GLN A 75 -13.77 -3.68 -4.01
C GLN A 75 -14.59 -3.28 -2.79
N GLN A 76 -14.67 -4.15 -1.78
CA GLN A 76 -15.37 -3.88 -0.54
C GLN A 76 -14.57 -2.95 0.37
N VAL A 77 -15.26 -2.05 1.05
CA VAL A 77 -14.69 -1.27 2.15
C VAL A 77 -14.59 -2.18 3.38
N ARG A 78 -13.40 -2.28 3.97
CA ARG A 78 -13.14 -3.10 5.17
C ARG A 78 -12.84 -2.21 6.38
N PRO A 79 -13.15 -2.67 7.61
CA PRO A 79 -12.68 -2.01 8.81
C PRO A 79 -11.16 -1.80 8.77
N GLY A 80 -10.71 -0.59 9.10
CA GLY A 80 -9.29 -0.22 9.06
C GLY A 80 -8.80 0.37 7.73
N HIS A 81 -9.62 0.38 6.67
CA HIS A 81 -9.31 1.21 5.49
C HIS A 81 -9.28 2.69 5.88
N ARG A 82 -8.10 3.30 5.82
CA ARG A 82 -7.97 4.75 5.97
C ARG A 82 -8.39 5.43 4.67
N LEU A 83 -9.20 6.47 4.82
CA LEU A 83 -9.73 7.25 3.72
C LEU A 83 -9.17 8.66 3.85
N VAL A 84 -8.52 9.14 2.80
CA VAL A 84 -7.94 10.48 2.77
C VAL A 84 -8.45 11.19 1.52
N SER A 85 -8.94 12.41 1.73
CA SER A 85 -9.39 13.34 0.71
C SER A 85 -8.39 14.48 0.55
N GLU A 86 -8.62 15.37 -0.42
CA GLU A 86 -7.86 16.63 -0.56
C GLU A 86 -7.99 17.54 0.67
N SER A 87 -8.94 17.27 1.57
CA SER A 87 -9.14 17.98 2.84
C SER A 87 -8.60 17.21 4.06
N GLY A 88 -7.97 16.05 3.87
CA GLY A 88 -7.39 15.23 4.93
C GLY A 88 -8.17 13.93 5.20
N PRO A 89 -7.89 13.26 6.34
CA PRO A 89 -8.59 12.06 6.77
C PRO A 89 -10.10 12.26 6.83
N VAL A 90 -10.86 11.27 6.39
CA VAL A 90 -12.32 11.26 6.47
C VAL A 90 -12.80 9.98 7.17
N GLU A 91 -13.79 10.11 8.04
CA GLU A 91 -14.39 8.98 8.77
C GLU A 91 -15.36 8.18 7.89
N GLU A 92 -16.02 8.85 6.95
CA GLU A 92 -16.93 8.26 5.99
C GLU A 92 -16.24 8.15 4.62
N LEU A 93 -16.52 7.06 3.88
CA LEU A 93 -16.14 6.95 2.48
C LEU A 93 -16.66 8.18 1.73
N ALA A 94 -15.77 9.05 1.28
CA ALA A 94 -16.09 10.22 0.48
C ALA A 94 -15.03 10.36 -0.61
N MET A 95 -15.33 9.88 -1.82
CA MET A 95 -14.35 9.89 -2.90
C MET A 95 -14.97 10.05 -4.29
N GLN A 96 -14.18 10.62 -5.19
CA GLN A 96 -14.51 10.64 -6.62
C GLN A 96 -14.43 9.22 -7.20
N PRO A 97 -15.24 8.91 -8.22
CA PRO A 97 -15.17 7.61 -8.87
C PRO A 97 -13.82 7.42 -9.55
N LEU A 98 -13.29 6.19 -9.49
CA LEU A 98 -12.03 5.83 -10.12
C LEU A 98 -12.26 4.89 -11.29
N LEU A 99 -11.43 5.02 -12.33
CA LEU A 99 -11.18 3.93 -13.26
C LEU A 99 -9.98 3.15 -12.75
N GLN A 100 -10.09 1.82 -12.69
CA GLN A 100 -8.98 0.91 -12.46
C GLN A 100 -8.83 -0.03 -13.68
N LEU A 101 -7.63 -0.07 -14.24
CA LEU A 101 -7.26 -0.93 -15.36
C LEU A 101 -6.16 -1.88 -14.92
N GLU A 102 -6.30 -3.16 -15.22
CA GLU A 102 -5.36 -4.20 -14.83
C GLU A 102 -4.90 -5.01 -16.04
N VAL A 103 -3.60 -5.30 -16.13
CA VAL A 103 -3.02 -6.19 -17.13
C VAL A 103 -2.31 -7.35 -16.42
N VAL A 104 -2.76 -8.57 -16.71
CA VAL A 104 -2.21 -9.81 -16.16
C VAL A 104 -1.64 -10.66 -17.29
N THR A 105 -0.33 -10.92 -17.23
CA THR A 105 0.39 -11.71 -18.25
C THR A 105 1.01 -12.99 -17.69
N ASP A 106 1.25 -13.05 -16.38
CA ASP A 106 1.90 -14.21 -15.78
C ASP A 106 0.91 -15.40 -15.70
N PRO A 107 1.25 -16.56 -16.27
CA PRO A 107 0.37 -17.72 -16.26
C PRO A 107 -0.10 -18.14 -14.86
N LYS A 108 0.74 -17.95 -13.83
CA LYS A 108 0.41 -18.32 -12.44
C LYS A 108 -0.64 -17.39 -11.83
N LEU A 109 -0.63 -16.12 -12.22
CA LEU A 109 -1.69 -15.18 -11.86
C LEU A 109 -2.94 -15.45 -12.71
N THR A 110 -2.78 -15.79 -13.98
CA THR A 110 -3.91 -16.05 -14.89
C THR A 110 -4.84 -17.15 -14.39
N ALA A 111 -4.31 -18.19 -13.73
CA ALA A 111 -5.12 -19.26 -13.13
C ALA A 111 -6.00 -18.75 -11.97
N ALA A 112 -5.50 -17.83 -11.14
CA ALA A 112 -6.25 -17.21 -10.04
C ALA A 112 -7.34 -16.25 -10.53
N HIS A 113 -7.16 -15.65 -11.71
CA HIS A 113 -8.12 -14.74 -12.34
C HIS A 113 -9.11 -15.44 -13.31
N ASP A 114 -9.06 -16.77 -13.45
CA ASP A 114 -9.92 -17.51 -14.39
C ASP A 114 -11.36 -17.62 -13.86
N VAL A 115 -12.30 -16.99 -14.58
CA VAL A 115 -13.75 -17.02 -14.29
C VAL A 115 -14.33 -18.44 -14.30
N LYS A 116 -13.77 -19.37 -15.10
CA LYS A 116 -14.19 -20.78 -15.09
C LYS A 116 -13.75 -21.49 -13.81
N VAL A 117 -12.55 -21.19 -13.32
CA VAL A 117 -12.04 -21.68 -12.03
C VAL A 117 -12.89 -21.12 -10.90
N ALA A 118 -13.17 -19.81 -10.90
CA ALA A 118 -14.08 -19.19 -9.94
C ALA A 118 -15.51 -19.79 -9.95
N ARG A 119 -16.04 -20.13 -11.13
CA ARG A 119 -17.34 -20.82 -11.27
C ARG A 119 -17.31 -22.27 -10.82
N GLN A 120 -16.19 -22.98 -10.99
CA GLN A 120 -16.02 -24.35 -10.53
C GLN A 120 -15.92 -24.42 -9.00
N MET A 121 -15.30 -23.41 -8.37
CA MET A 121 -15.22 -23.26 -6.91
C MET A 121 -16.57 -23.02 -6.24
N LEU A 122 -17.49 -22.29 -6.88
CA LEU A 122 -18.86 -22.08 -6.38
C LEU A 122 -19.70 -23.37 -6.35
N ARG A 123 -19.20 -24.47 -6.93
CA ARG A 123 -19.89 -25.76 -7.03
C ARG A 123 -19.33 -26.83 -6.08
N GLU A 124 -18.23 -26.58 -5.39
CA GLU A 124 -17.69 -27.52 -4.39
C GLU A 124 -18.32 -27.26 -3.00
N PRO A 125 -18.80 -28.30 -2.30
CA PRO A 125 -19.39 -28.15 -0.98
C PRO A 125 -18.34 -27.68 0.04
N ALA A 126 -18.73 -26.73 0.89
CA ALA A 126 -17.90 -26.05 1.88
C ALA A 126 -17.27 -26.96 2.97
N SER A 127 -17.48 -28.28 2.92
CA SER A 127 -17.00 -29.25 3.92
C SER A 127 -15.56 -29.75 3.72
N GLY A 128 -14.83 -29.22 2.73
CA GLY A 128 -13.36 -29.42 2.58
C GLY A 128 -12.62 -28.22 1.99
N GLY A 129 -13.28 -27.07 1.92
CA GLY A 129 -12.91 -25.94 1.07
C GLY A 129 -11.87 -25.02 1.71
N ASN A 130 -10.60 -25.20 1.32
CA ASN A 130 -9.56 -24.16 1.30
C ASN A 130 -8.31 -24.58 0.50
N GLY A 131 -8.13 -25.88 0.21
CA GLY A 131 -6.93 -26.39 -0.47
C GLY A 131 -6.67 -25.78 -1.85
N ILE A 132 -7.69 -25.61 -2.70
CA ILE A 132 -7.52 -25.05 -4.05
C ILE A 132 -7.23 -23.55 -4.00
N MET A 133 -7.92 -22.78 -3.14
CA MET A 133 -7.64 -21.34 -3.01
C MET A 133 -6.26 -21.09 -2.40
N GLN A 134 -5.89 -21.90 -1.41
CA GLN A 134 -4.56 -21.84 -0.80
C GLN A 134 -3.48 -22.25 -1.80
N ALA A 135 -3.71 -23.27 -2.64
CA ALA A 135 -2.80 -23.68 -3.70
C ALA A 135 -2.66 -22.60 -4.79
N LEU A 136 -3.75 -21.98 -5.26
CA LEU A 136 -3.69 -20.89 -6.23
C LEU A 136 -3.06 -19.63 -5.65
N THR A 137 -3.26 -19.34 -4.36
CA THR A 137 -2.59 -18.24 -3.66
C THR A 137 -1.09 -18.52 -3.54
N GLN A 138 -0.71 -19.75 -3.19
CA GLN A 138 0.69 -20.17 -3.12
C GLN A 138 1.35 -20.14 -4.51
N GLU A 139 0.64 -20.56 -5.55
CA GLU A 139 1.15 -20.53 -6.92
C GLU A 139 1.29 -19.09 -7.43
N ALA A 140 0.30 -18.23 -7.16
CA ALA A 140 0.35 -16.80 -7.44
C ALA A 140 1.53 -16.10 -6.74
N ASN A 141 1.89 -16.51 -5.53
CA ASN A 141 3.08 -16.03 -4.80
C ASN A 141 4.41 -16.47 -5.43
N THR A 142 4.40 -17.20 -6.55
CA THR A 142 5.60 -17.54 -7.31
C THR A 142 5.56 -16.99 -8.73
N ALA A 143 4.66 -16.03 -9.00
CA ALA A 143 4.59 -15.29 -10.25
C ALA A 143 5.93 -14.60 -10.53
N ALA A 144 6.42 -14.73 -11.75
CA ALA A 144 7.65 -14.07 -12.19
C ALA A 144 7.38 -12.61 -12.57
N THR A 145 6.17 -12.32 -13.09
CA THR A 145 5.75 -10.97 -13.48
C THR A 145 4.53 -10.55 -12.66
N PRO A 146 4.60 -9.47 -11.86
CA PRO A 146 3.44 -8.96 -11.15
C PRO A 146 2.37 -8.45 -12.12
N ALA A 147 1.10 -8.58 -11.75
CA ALA A 147 0.00 -7.87 -12.40
C ALA A 147 0.26 -6.36 -12.38
N GLN A 148 -0.03 -5.68 -13.48
CA GLN A 148 0.14 -4.22 -13.61
C GLN A 148 -1.21 -3.55 -13.47
N LEU A 149 -1.40 -2.82 -12.37
CA LEU A 149 -2.62 -2.10 -12.09
C LEU A 149 -2.39 -0.60 -12.24
N PHE A 150 -3.42 0.06 -12.71
CA PHE A 150 -3.47 1.50 -12.83
C PHE A 150 -4.81 2.01 -12.33
N SER A 151 -4.81 3.02 -11.48
CA SER A 151 -6.03 3.73 -11.14
C SER A 151 -5.90 5.24 -11.24
N ILE A 152 -7.01 5.90 -11.55
CA ILE A 152 -7.10 7.34 -11.74
C ILE A 152 -8.53 7.83 -11.50
N PRO A 153 -8.74 9.06 -10.97
CA PRO A 153 -10.04 9.71 -10.99
C PRO A 153 -10.65 9.67 -12.39
N LEU A 154 -11.90 9.22 -12.47
CA LEU A 154 -12.60 8.99 -13.73
C LEU A 154 -12.67 10.27 -14.57
N ALA A 155 -12.82 11.43 -13.91
CA ALA A 155 -12.82 12.73 -14.57
C ALA A 155 -11.52 13.05 -15.34
N MET A 156 -10.38 12.50 -14.93
CA MET A 156 -9.09 12.77 -15.55
C MET A 156 -8.87 11.97 -16.84
N ILE A 157 -9.65 10.91 -17.09
CA ILE A 157 -9.43 10.00 -18.21
C ILE A 157 -10.60 9.90 -19.20
N LEU A 158 -11.82 10.30 -18.81
CA LEU A 158 -12.95 10.33 -19.74
C LEU A 158 -12.83 11.50 -20.74
N ALA A 159 -13.11 11.23 -22.03
CA ALA A 159 -13.02 12.21 -23.11
C ALA A 159 -13.72 13.56 -22.85
N PRO A 160 -14.95 13.60 -22.27
CA PRO A 160 -15.62 14.88 -22.01
C PRO A 160 -14.90 15.78 -21.00
N THR A 161 -14.07 15.22 -20.13
CA THR A 161 -13.51 15.92 -18.97
C THR A 161 -11.99 15.96 -18.93
N ALA A 162 -11.29 15.04 -19.59
CA ALA A 162 -9.85 14.84 -19.49
C ALA A 162 -9.02 16.06 -19.95
N LYS A 163 -9.50 16.79 -20.97
CA LYS A 163 -8.77 17.92 -21.58
C LYS A 163 -8.36 19.00 -20.58
N ARG A 164 -9.16 19.23 -19.53
CA ARG A 164 -8.80 20.21 -18.48
C ARG A 164 -7.58 19.75 -17.68
N PHE A 165 -7.48 18.44 -17.42
CA PHE A 165 -6.44 17.85 -16.59
C PHE A 165 -5.12 17.65 -17.34
N LEU A 166 -5.21 17.37 -18.65
CA LEU A 166 -4.07 17.25 -19.56
C LEU A 166 -3.18 18.50 -19.64
N ARG A 167 -3.66 19.66 -19.18
CA ARG A 167 -2.91 20.92 -19.20
C ARG A 167 -2.04 21.12 -17.96
N HIS A 168 -2.35 20.44 -16.86
CA HIS A 168 -1.58 20.53 -15.64
C HIS A 168 -0.18 19.96 -15.84
N ARG A 169 0.79 20.47 -15.09
CA ARG A 169 2.20 20.08 -15.26
C ARG A 169 2.62 19.04 -14.24
N PHE A 170 2.11 19.16 -13.04
CA PHE A 170 2.56 18.41 -11.88
C PHE A 170 1.62 17.25 -11.59
N THR A 171 2.15 16.11 -11.16
CA THR A 171 1.38 14.90 -10.88
C THR A 171 1.64 14.41 -9.46
N LEU A 172 0.56 14.15 -8.71
CA LEU A 172 0.58 13.44 -7.44
C LEU A 172 0.22 11.97 -7.73
N TYR A 173 1.09 11.06 -7.28
CA TYR A 173 0.92 9.64 -7.53
C TYR A 173 1.15 8.81 -6.26
N GLN A 174 0.65 7.59 -6.31
CA GLN A 174 0.89 6.57 -5.31
C GLN A 174 1.35 5.29 -6.03
N HIS A 175 2.34 4.61 -5.45
CA HIS A 175 2.77 3.29 -5.87
C HIS A 175 2.44 2.32 -4.75
N ILE A 176 1.58 1.34 -5.03
CA ILE A 176 1.14 0.30 -4.10
C ILE A 176 1.66 -1.04 -4.64
N PHE A 177 2.20 -1.89 -3.79
CA PHE A 177 2.68 -3.20 -4.21
C PHE A 177 2.61 -4.20 -3.06
N GLY A 178 2.44 -5.48 -3.40
CA GLY A 178 2.33 -6.54 -2.40
C GLY A 178 1.98 -7.90 -3.00
N ALA A 179 1.55 -8.79 -2.12
CA ALA A 179 1.12 -10.14 -2.44
C ALA A 179 -0.41 -10.24 -2.61
N GLY A 180 -0.90 -11.42 -3.01
CA GLY A 180 -2.31 -11.61 -3.37
C GLY A 180 -3.32 -11.26 -2.26
N HIS A 181 -2.97 -11.46 -0.99
CA HIS A 181 -3.87 -11.13 0.14
C HIS A 181 -3.94 -9.62 0.43
N GLU A 182 -2.96 -8.85 -0.04
CA GLU A 182 -2.89 -7.39 0.08
C GLU A 182 -3.52 -6.69 -1.15
N TYR A 183 -4.03 -7.46 -2.11
CA TYR A 183 -4.53 -6.94 -3.38
C TYR A 183 -5.91 -6.25 -3.21
N PRO A 184 -6.21 -5.17 -3.97
CA PRO A 184 -5.31 -4.38 -4.82
C PRO A 184 -4.81 -3.09 -4.14
N ILE A 185 -5.27 -2.80 -2.93
CA ILE A 185 -5.08 -1.51 -2.24
C ILE A 185 -4.44 -1.64 -0.86
N ASP A 186 -4.28 -2.87 -0.36
CA ASP A 186 -3.81 -3.12 1.00
C ASP A 186 -2.31 -3.35 1.12
N GLY A 187 -1.58 -3.25 0.00
CA GLY A 187 -0.13 -3.42 -0.04
C GLY A 187 0.65 -2.26 0.57
N LEU A 188 1.97 -2.42 0.60
CA LEU A 188 2.88 -1.33 0.97
C LEU A 188 2.79 -0.23 -0.07
N PHE A 189 2.83 1.04 0.36
CA PHE A 189 2.66 2.13 -0.57
C PHE A 189 3.54 3.34 -0.31
N TYR A 190 3.88 4.02 -1.39
CA TYR A 190 4.62 5.28 -1.40
C TYR A 190 3.78 6.35 -2.10
N VAL A 191 3.66 7.53 -1.49
CA VAL A 191 3.06 8.71 -2.10
C VAL A 191 4.18 9.64 -2.54
N GLY A 192 4.11 10.16 -3.76
CA GLY A 192 5.10 11.08 -4.26
C GLY A 192 4.52 12.09 -5.25
N ILE A 193 5.29 13.16 -5.44
CA ILE A 193 5.01 14.21 -6.42
C ILE A 193 6.10 14.28 -7.47
N THR A 194 5.73 14.73 -8.68
CA THR A 194 6.68 14.89 -9.78
C THR A 194 6.32 16.09 -10.64
N SER A 195 7.36 16.79 -11.08
CA SER A 195 7.29 17.83 -12.12
C SER A 195 7.51 17.26 -13.53
N ARG A 196 7.96 16.00 -13.60
CA ARG A 196 8.17 15.19 -14.81
C ARG A 196 6.94 14.32 -15.10
N ASP A 197 6.98 13.62 -16.21
CA ASP A 197 6.12 12.46 -16.46
C ASP A 197 6.30 11.42 -15.34
N TRP A 198 5.21 11.02 -14.69
CA TRP A 198 5.25 10.05 -13.60
C TRP A 198 5.73 8.67 -14.07
N GLN A 199 5.52 8.30 -15.34
CA GLN A 199 6.05 7.04 -15.91
C GLN A 199 7.58 7.07 -15.95
N LYS A 200 8.14 8.24 -16.30
CA LYS A 200 9.59 8.46 -16.25
C LYS A 200 10.08 8.40 -14.81
N ARG A 201 9.35 9.01 -13.88
CA ARG A 201 9.65 8.98 -12.45
C ARG A 201 9.64 7.55 -11.89
N TRP A 202 8.69 6.72 -12.30
CA TRP A 202 8.68 5.29 -11.98
C TRP A 202 9.91 4.55 -12.53
N GLY A 203 10.34 4.84 -13.75
CA GLY A 203 11.58 4.31 -14.31
C GLY A 203 12.82 4.71 -13.49
N GLU A 204 12.85 5.94 -12.97
CA GLU A 204 13.90 6.42 -12.06
C GLU A 204 13.88 5.69 -10.71
N HIS A 205 12.71 5.47 -10.12
CA HIS A 205 12.56 4.64 -8.92
C HIS A 205 13.06 3.21 -9.17
N ARG A 206 12.67 2.58 -10.29
CA ARG A 206 13.15 1.23 -10.67
C ARG A 206 14.67 1.18 -10.81
N ALA A 207 15.28 2.19 -11.43
CA ALA A 207 16.74 2.29 -11.50
C ALA A 207 17.37 2.45 -10.10
N ALA A 208 16.77 3.27 -9.22
CA ALA A 208 17.22 3.47 -7.84
C ALA A 208 17.07 2.20 -6.97
N ILE A 209 16.00 1.44 -7.18
CA ILE A 209 15.77 0.12 -6.59
C ILE A 209 16.92 -0.80 -6.98
N ASN A 210 17.17 -0.96 -8.29
CA ASN A 210 18.19 -1.87 -8.80
C ASN A 210 19.62 -1.54 -8.36
N ARG A 211 19.94 -0.25 -8.20
CA ARG A 211 21.26 0.20 -7.73
C ARG A 211 21.45 0.14 -6.21
N GLY A 212 20.49 -0.41 -5.46
CA GLY A 212 20.62 -0.60 -4.03
C GLY A 212 20.33 0.65 -3.19
N SER A 213 19.46 1.57 -3.63
CA SER A 213 19.08 2.75 -2.83
C SER A 213 18.65 2.37 -1.40
N PRO A 214 19.10 3.12 -0.37
CA PRO A 214 18.75 2.87 1.04
C PRO A 214 17.35 3.34 1.46
N LEU A 215 16.66 4.15 0.65
CA LEU A 215 15.30 4.65 0.93
C LEU A 215 14.32 3.51 1.24
N LYS A 216 13.43 3.72 2.23
CA LYS A 216 12.46 2.72 2.74
C LYS A 216 11.63 2.12 1.60
N PHE A 217 11.07 2.96 0.75
CA PHE A 217 10.32 2.52 -0.44
C PHE A 217 11.14 1.60 -1.35
N HIS A 218 12.35 2.02 -1.73
CA HIS A 218 13.20 1.24 -2.64
C HIS A 218 13.65 -0.08 -2.05
N ARG A 219 13.95 -0.10 -0.74
CA ARG A 219 14.33 -1.30 -0.01
C ARG A 219 13.19 -2.29 0.10
N ALA A 220 12.02 -1.84 0.57
CA ALA A 220 10.84 -2.68 0.72
C ALA A 220 10.43 -3.32 -0.60
N TYR A 221 10.52 -2.57 -1.72
CA TYR A 221 10.26 -3.12 -3.04
C TYR A 221 11.24 -4.26 -3.39
N ARG A 222 12.56 -4.06 -3.18
CA ARG A 222 13.55 -5.12 -3.42
C ARG A 222 13.31 -6.35 -2.56
N GLU A 223 13.10 -6.15 -1.26
CA GLU A 223 12.88 -7.24 -0.31
C GLU A 223 11.64 -8.07 -0.71
N ARG A 224 10.54 -7.41 -1.10
CA ARG A 224 9.35 -8.11 -1.62
C ARG A 224 9.63 -8.84 -2.94
N GLN A 225 10.42 -8.25 -3.83
CA GLN A 225 10.79 -8.89 -5.09
C GLN A 225 11.68 -10.13 -4.85
N GLU A 226 12.66 -10.04 -3.96
CA GLU A 226 13.58 -11.14 -3.58
C GLU A 226 12.83 -12.27 -2.86
N ALA A 227 11.87 -11.93 -2.00
CA ALA A 227 11.01 -12.88 -1.31
C ALA A 227 9.89 -13.46 -2.19
N GLN A 228 9.80 -13.08 -3.47
CA GLN A 228 8.72 -13.46 -4.40
C GLN A 228 7.31 -13.04 -3.91
N GLN A 229 7.22 -12.03 -3.07
CA GLN A 229 5.97 -11.51 -2.51
C GLN A 229 5.41 -10.32 -3.30
N LEU A 230 5.77 -10.22 -4.58
CA LEU A 230 5.37 -9.13 -5.47
C LEU A 230 4.46 -9.68 -6.56
N THR A 231 3.18 -9.89 -6.24
CA THR A 231 2.18 -10.42 -7.17
C THR A 231 1.50 -9.32 -7.97
N TYR A 232 1.54 -8.07 -7.49
CA TYR A 232 1.01 -6.92 -8.21
C TYR A 232 1.82 -5.64 -7.94
N VAL A 233 1.77 -4.73 -8.91
CA VAL A 233 2.21 -3.33 -8.77
C VAL A 233 1.08 -2.45 -9.26
N HIS A 234 0.63 -1.54 -8.41
CA HIS A 234 -0.48 -0.65 -8.66
C HIS A 234 0.00 0.81 -8.66
N HIS A 235 -0.08 1.43 -9.82
CA HIS A 235 0.19 2.85 -10.01
C HIS A 235 -1.11 3.64 -9.95
N LYS A 236 -1.27 4.48 -8.94
CA LYS A 236 -2.44 5.33 -8.79
C LYS A 236 -2.06 6.78 -9.06
N VAL A 237 -2.66 7.40 -10.07
CA VAL A 237 -2.60 8.85 -10.25
C VAL A 237 -3.71 9.44 -9.39
N MET A 238 -3.33 10.19 -8.35
CA MET A 238 -4.28 10.72 -7.37
C MET A 238 -4.78 12.11 -7.75
N GLY A 239 -3.93 12.92 -8.38
CA GLY A 239 -4.29 14.28 -8.78
C GLY A 239 -3.20 14.93 -9.63
N VAL A 240 -3.52 16.11 -10.15
CA VAL A 240 -2.61 16.94 -10.95
C VAL A 240 -2.80 18.41 -10.58
N ALA A 241 -1.74 19.19 -10.69
CA ALA A 241 -1.75 20.61 -10.33
C ALA A 241 -1.05 21.49 -11.38
N SER A 242 -1.44 22.76 -11.44
CA SER A 242 -0.84 23.74 -12.34
C SER A 242 0.47 24.29 -11.77
N THR A 243 0.53 24.44 -10.45
CA THR A 243 1.70 24.98 -9.75
C THR A 243 2.32 23.94 -8.84
N LEU A 244 3.59 24.15 -8.48
CA LEU A 244 4.29 23.31 -7.52
C LEU A 244 3.69 23.46 -6.12
N ASP A 245 3.28 24.68 -5.76
CA ASP A 245 2.71 25.02 -4.45
C ASP A 245 1.43 24.22 -4.18
N GLU A 246 0.49 24.24 -5.13
CA GLU A 246 -0.74 23.43 -5.09
C GLU A 246 -0.43 21.93 -4.95
N LEU A 247 0.60 21.42 -5.65
CA LEU A 247 0.94 20.00 -5.56
C LEU A 247 1.55 19.64 -4.20
N GLN A 248 2.36 20.53 -3.64
CA GLN A 248 2.95 20.32 -2.32
C GLN A 248 1.88 20.31 -1.23
N ASP A 249 0.90 21.21 -1.30
CA ASP A 249 -0.24 21.22 -0.37
C ASP A 249 -1.02 19.91 -0.45
N LEU A 250 -1.27 19.40 -1.66
CA LEU A 250 -1.91 18.10 -1.85
C LEU A 250 -1.09 16.96 -1.26
N GLU A 251 0.21 16.87 -1.56
CA GLU A 251 1.08 15.82 -1.03
C GLU A 251 1.12 15.84 0.50
N GLU A 252 1.22 17.02 1.10
CA GLU A 252 1.25 17.18 2.54
C GLU A 252 -0.02 16.61 3.19
N VAL A 253 -1.20 16.96 2.66
CA VAL A 253 -2.48 16.42 3.14
C VAL A 253 -2.54 14.90 3.00
N PHE A 254 -2.15 14.36 1.83
CA PHE A 254 -2.20 12.92 1.59
C PHE A 254 -1.22 12.14 2.45
N VAL A 255 0.02 12.63 2.60
CA VAL A 255 1.04 11.96 3.43
C VAL A 255 0.67 12.07 4.90
N ALA A 256 0.22 13.24 5.37
CA ALA A 256 -0.23 13.42 6.75
C ALA A 256 -1.40 12.49 7.10
N GLY A 257 -2.39 12.37 6.21
CA GLY A 257 -3.54 11.50 6.43
C GLY A 257 -3.20 10.00 6.51
N HIS A 258 -2.06 9.60 5.96
CA HIS A 258 -1.55 8.22 6.02
C HIS A 258 -0.38 8.04 6.99
N TRP A 259 0.01 9.06 7.76
CA TRP A 259 1.27 9.05 8.51
C TRP A 259 1.39 7.87 9.49
N ASP A 260 0.28 7.50 10.13
CA ASP A 260 0.23 6.38 11.08
C ASP A 260 -0.10 5.03 10.41
N ASP A 261 -0.24 5.01 9.08
CA ASP A 261 -0.41 3.77 8.32
C ASP A 261 0.94 3.05 8.23
N GLN A 262 1.01 1.84 8.80
CA GLN A 262 2.24 1.05 8.81
C GLN A 262 2.72 0.66 7.40
N ARG A 263 1.82 0.70 6.41
CA ARG A 263 2.12 0.41 5.01
C ARG A 263 2.77 1.58 4.29
N LEU A 264 2.69 2.80 4.83
CA LEU A 264 3.29 3.99 4.24
C LEU A 264 4.82 3.88 4.23
N LEU A 265 5.41 4.13 3.07
CA LEU A 265 6.85 4.03 2.82
C LEU A 265 7.55 5.39 2.73
N ASN A 266 6.81 6.50 2.79
CA ASN A 266 7.35 7.83 2.98
C ASN A 266 8.17 7.87 4.27
N MET A 267 9.30 8.58 4.25
CA MET A 267 10.22 8.66 5.39
C MET A 267 10.21 10.04 6.06
N ILE A 268 9.59 11.01 5.41
CA ILE A 268 9.42 12.39 5.86
C ILE A 268 7.99 12.84 5.53
N PRO A 269 7.47 13.90 6.18
CA PRO A 269 6.21 14.51 5.77
C PRO A 269 6.21 14.92 4.30
N GLY A 270 5.03 15.02 3.69
CA GLY A 270 4.86 15.48 2.32
C GLY A 270 5.03 17.00 2.19
N GLY A 271 5.17 17.49 0.97
CA GLY A 271 5.04 18.90 0.65
C GLY A 271 5.98 19.84 1.41
N LYS A 272 5.43 20.95 1.89
CA LYS A 272 6.18 22.02 2.56
C LYS A 272 6.69 21.55 3.92
N ALA A 273 5.90 20.80 4.68
CA ALA A 273 6.31 20.19 5.94
C ALA A 273 7.54 19.27 5.77
N GLY A 274 7.63 18.55 4.65
CA GLY A 274 8.80 17.75 4.30
C GLY A 274 10.06 18.59 4.09
N ILE A 275 9.92 19.71 3.37
CA ILE A 275 11.03 20.65 3.11
C ILE A 275 11.49 21.33 4.41
N GLU A 276 10.55 21.78 5.24
CA GLU A 276 10.83 22.35 6.56
C GLU A 276 11.58 21.36 7.46
N TYR A 277 11.17 20.09 7.45
CA TYR A 277 11.86 19.02 8.15
C TYR A 277 13.33 18.91 7.68
N LEU A 278 13.58 18.94 6.37
CA LEU A 278 14.94 18.85 5.84
C LEU A 278 15.83 20.02 6.29
N HIS A 279 15.29 21.24 6.30
CA HIS A 279 16.00 22.43 6.79
C HIS A 279 16.28 22.36 8.29
N LYS A 280 15.26 22.01 9.09
CA LYS A 280 15.34 21.90 10.55
C LYS A 280 16.46 20.94 10.97
N HIS A 281 16.62 19.85 10.21
CA HIS A 281 17.62 18.82 10.48
C HIS A 281 18.95 19.01 9.74
N ARG A 282 19.13 20.13 9.03
CA ARG A 282 20.34 20.46 8.25
C ARG A 282 20.69 19.40 7.20
N ILE A 283 19.69 18.68 6.72
CA ILE A 283 19.81 17.78 5.56
C ILE A 283 19.82 18.62 4.28
N LEU A 284 19.07 19.72 4.28
CA LEU A 284 19.03 20.72 3.22
C LEU A 284 19.49 22.08 3.74
N GLY A 285 20.27 22.83 2.94
CA GLY A 285 20.74 24.17 3.29
C GLY A 285 19.58 25.15 3.46
N LYS A 286 19.65 26.08 4.44
CA LYS A 286 18.52 26.91 4.92
C LYS A 286 17.71 27.69 3.87
N ASN A 287 18.29 27.99 2.71
CA ASN A 287 17.66 28.82 1.67
C ASN A 287 17.45 28.06 0.34
N VAL A 288 17.58 26.73 0.36
CA VAL A 288 17.43 25.91 -0.85
C VAL A 288 15.99 25.44 -0.95
N VAL A 289 15.29 25.82 -2.01
CA VAL A 289 13.97 25.26 -2.34
C VAL A 289 14.16 24.17 -3.39
N PRO A 290 14.00 22.88 -3.03
CA PRO A 290 14.27 21.77 -3.93
C PRO A 290 13.09 21.54 -4.88
N TRP A 291 13.37 21.11 -6.11
CA TRP A 291 12.34 20.48 -6.94
C TRP A 291 11.95 19.12 -6.36
N PRO A 292 10.73 18.60 -6.65
CA PRO A 292 10.25 17.31 -6.17
C PRO A 292 11.28 16.16 -6.24
N GLU A 293 11.93 16.00 -7.39
CA GLU A 293 12.87 14.91 -7.61
C GLU A 293 14.19 15.07 -6.84
N GLU A 294 14.48 16.27 -6.34
CA GLU A 294 15.69 16.59 -5.58
C GLU A 294 15.53 16.27 -4.10
N VAL A 295 14.30 16.27 -3.59
CA VAL A 295 13.98 15.89 -2.19
C VAL A 295 14.44 14.45 -1.93
N GLU A 296 14.01 13.50 -2.75
CA GLU A 296 14.42 12.10 -2.63
C GLU A 296 15.93 11.92 -2.86
N ARG A 297 16.52 12.62 -3.83
CA ARG A 297 17.96 12.54 -4.09
C ARG A 297 18.77 13.01 -2.88
N THR A 298 18.31 14.06 -2.23
CA THR A 298 18.89 14.62 -1.01
C THR A 298 18.80 13.63 0.14
N LEU A 299 17.62 13.02 0.34
CA LEU A 299 17.42 11.97 1.35
C LEU A 299 18.31 10.75 1.10
N GLU A 300 18.42 10.31 -0.15
CA GLU A 300 19.25 9.16 -0.51
C GLU A 300 20.74 9.45 -0.25
N ALA A 301 21.23 10.62 -0.64
CA ALA A 301 22.60 11.05 -0.37
C ALA A 301 22.88 11.10 1.13
N TRP A 302 21.99 11.71 1.91
CA TRP A 302 22.12 11.76 3.37
C TRP A 302 22.20 10.37 4.00
N LEU A 303 21.32 9.44 3.61
CA LEU A 303 21.32 8.07 4.14
C LEU A 303 22.58 7.29 3.79
N ARG A 304 23.18 7.55 2.62
CA ARG A 304 24.46 6.95 2.23
C ARG A 304 25.63 7.50 3.02
N GLU A 305 25.63 8.81 3.29
CA GLU A 305 26.66 9.48 4.09
C GLU A 305 26.52 9.18 5.58
N HIS A 306 25.31 8.90 6.06
CA HIS A 306 24.99 8.71 7.47
C HIS A 306 24.26 7.37 7.78
N PRO A 307 24.82 6.21 7.39
CA PRO A 307 24.11 4.92 7.43
C PRO A 307 23.72 4.48 8.85
N ARG A 308 24.47 4.89 9.87
CA ARG A 308 24.17 4.58 11.29
C ARG A 308 23.20 5.57 11.94
N LYS A 309 23.19 6.82 11.47
CA LYS A 309 22.36 7.90 12.05
C LYS A 309 20.93 7.84 11.52
N GLY A 310 20.77 7.43 10.25
CA GLY A 310 19.48 7.43 9.58
C GLY A 310 18.90 8.84 9.42
N LEU A 311 17.59 8.91 9.20
CA LEU A 311 16.85 10.17 9.25
C LEU A 311 16.47 10.48 10.71
N PRO A 312 16.64 11.74 11.17
CA PRO A 312 16.12 12.15 12.47
C PRO A 312 14.61 11.92 12.55
N ALA A 313 14.13 11.14 13.49
CA ALA A 313 12.70 10.91 13.65
C ALA A 313 12.22 11.56 14.97
N PRO A 314 12.15 12.90 15.05
CA PRO A 314 11.80 13.60 16.29
C PRO A 314 10.41 13.21 16.81
N TRP A 315 9.47 12.89 15.91
CA TRP A 315 8.15 12.36 16.28
C TRP A 315 8.24 11.01 16.99
N VAL A 316 9.27 10.18 16.72
CA VAL A 316 9.49 8.94 17.47
C VAL A 316 9.85 9.27 18.92
N ALA A 317 10.64 10.32 19.17
CA ALA A 317 10.99 10.74 20.53
C ALA A 317 9.79 11.36 21.27
N GLU A 318 8.96 12.14 20.57
CA GLU A 318 7.73 12.72 21.12
C GLU A 318 6.69 11.62 21.43
N GLN A 319 6.47 10.69 20.50
CA GLN A 319 5.54 9.57 20.65
C GLN A 319 6.09 8.44 21.54
N TRP A 320 7.39 8.39 21.84
CA TRP A 320 7.96 7.38 22.76
C TRP A 320 7.34 7.41 24.17
N ASN A 321 6.79 8.56 24.55
CA ASN A 321 6.09 8.73 25.81
C ASN A 321 4.71 8.06 25.83
N ASP A 322 4.09 7.87 24.66
CA ASP A 322 2.85 7.11 24.51
C ASP A 322 3.13 5.60 24.69
N PRO A 323 2.53 4.95 25.70
CA PRO A 323 2.71 3.52 25.96
C PRO A 323 2.31 2.62 24.78
N GLU A 324 1.22 2.94 24.08
CA GLU A 324 0.74 2.12 22.96
C GLU A 324 1.72 2.20 21.78
N TYR A 325 2.17 3.42 21.46
CA TYR A 325 3.19 3.64 20.45
C TYR A 325 4.50 2.92 20.78
N ALA A 326 5.00 3.07 22.01
CA ALA A 326 6.24 2.43 22.44
C ALA A 326 6.14 0.90 22.36
N MET A 327 5.02 0.32 22.79
CA MET A 327 4.77 -1.12 22.67
C MET A 327 4.78 -1.57 21.21
N LYS A 328 4.07 -0.84 20.33
CA LYS A 328 4.02 -1.13 18.89
C LYS A 328 5.40 -1.07 18.24
N VAL A 329 6.24 -0.12 18.61
CA VAL A 329 7.61 0.02 18.07
C VAL A 329 8.55 -1.07 18.62
N ILE A 330 8.42 -1.45 19.89
CA ILE A 330 9.26 -2.49 20.52
C ILE A 330 8.91 -3.89 19.99
N CYS A 331 7.61 -4.17 19.80
CA CYS A 331 7.08 -5.48 19.43
C CYS A 331 6.86 -5.66 17.91
N GLY A 332 6.91 -4.58 17.13
CA GLY A 332 6.57 -4.59 15.69
C GLY A 332 7.62 -5.16 14.72
N PRO A 333 8.94 -4.95 14.90
CA PRO A 333 9.94 -5.44 13.94
C PRO A 333 10.06 -6.97 13.87
N GLU A 334 10.38 -7.50 12.68
CA GLU A 334 10.56 -8.94 12.46
C GLU A 334 11.62 -9.54 13.39
N GLY A 335 11.32 -10.71 13.98
CA GLY A 335 12.15 -11.37 14.98
C GLY A 335 12.04 -10.80 16.40
N ARG A 336 11.19 -9.80 16.64
CA ARG A 336 10.74 -9.37 17.97
C ARG A 336 9.49 -10.14 18.39
N LEU A 337 9.24 -10.16 19.69
CA LEU A 337 8.07 -10.78 20.29
C LEU A 337 6.90 -9.79 20.27
N SER A 338 5.70 -10.27 19.92
CA SER A 338 4.45 -9.51 20.05
C SER A 338 4.14 -9.19 21.51
N VAL A 339 3.20 -8.26 21.74
CA VAL A 339 2.75 -7.90 23.09
C VAL A 339 2.19 -9.14 23.81
N GLU A 340 1.36 -9.91 23.10
CA GLU A 340 0.73 -11.14 23.61
C GLU A 340 1.79 -12.19 23.94
N GLN A 341 2.80 -12.37 23.08
CA GLN A 341 3.91 -13.29 23.33
C GLN A 341 4.72 -12.88 24.57
N VAL A 342 4.99 -11.58 24.76
CA VAL A 342 5.70 -11.08 25.95
C VAL A 342 4.88 -11.31 27.22
N MET A 343 3.57 -11.04 27.19
CA MET A 343 2.68 -11.30 28.32
C MET A 343 2.60 -12.79 28.66
N LEU A 344 2.48 -13.64 27.64
CA LEU A 344 2.44 -15.08 27.80
C LEU A 344 3.75 -15.64 28.37
N ILE A 345 4.91 -15.15 27.90
CA ILE A 345 6.22 -15.53 28.47
C ILE A 345 6.28 -15.21 29.97
N ARG A 346 5.84 -14.01 30.38
CA ARG A 346 5.86 -13.62 31.79
C ARG A 346 4.93 -14.46 32.64
N SER A 347 3.71 -14.71 32.16
CA SER A 347 2.74 -15.57 32.83
C SER A 347 3.27 -17.00 33.02
N LEU A 348 3.84 -17.61 31.97
CA LEU A 348 4.43 -18.95 32.05
C LEU A 348 5.66 -18.99 32.96
N GLY A 349 6.48 -17.94 32.94
CA GLY A 349 7.64 -17.82 33.84
C GLY A 349 7.26 -17.68 35.31
N GLN A 350 6.19 -16.94 35.62
CA GLN A 350 5.61 -16.90 36.97
C GLN A 350 5.12 -18.28 37.41
N GLY A 351 4.58 -19.08 36.48
CA GLY A 351 4.22 -20.47 36.70
C GLY A 351 5.40 -21.45 36.79
N GLY A 352 6.65 -20.97 36.74
CA GLY A 352 7.85 -21.81 36.87
C GLY A 352 8.23 -22.61 35.63
N VAL A 353 7.63 -22.32 34.47
CA VAL A 353 7.92 -23.06 33.23
C VAL A 353 9.35 -22.73 32.74
N PRO A 354 10.19 -23.73 32.39
CA PRO A 354 11.53 -23.50 31.89
C PRO A 354 11.56 -22.71 30.57
N ALA A 355 12.60 -21.90 30.38
CA ALA A 355 12.71 -20.99 29.23
C ALA A 355 12.71 -21.71 27.86
N ASP A 356 13.26 -22.92 27.76
CA ASP A 356 13.29 -23.69 26.52
C ASP A 356 11.89 -24.19 26.13
N GLU A 357 11.07 -24.53 27.13
CA GLU A 357 9.68 -24.95 26.93
C GLU A 357 8.79 -23.75 26.58
N ILE A 358 8.97 -22.62 27.25
CA ILE A 358 8.30 -21.36 26.90
C ILE A 358 8.64 -20.96 25.46
N MET A 359 9.93 -21.03 25.07
CA MET A 359 10.38 -20.71 23.71
C MET A 359 9.62 -21.50 22.65
N ALA A 360 9.49 -22.82 22.84
CA ALA A 360 8.77 -23.69 21.92
C ALA A 360 7.28 -23.34 21.84
N ARG A 361 6.65 -23.05 22.99
CA ARG A 361 5.21 -22.71 23.07
C ARG A 361 4.86 -21.37 22.44
N VAL A 362 5.71 -20.35 22.61
CA VAL A 362 5.43 -18.99 22.13
C VAL A 362 6.02 -18.68 20.76
N GLY A 363 6.79 -19.61 20.18
CA GLY A 363 7.47 -19.40 18.89
C GLY A 363 8.57 -18.35 18.96
N ALA A 364 9.27 -18.23 20.10
CA ALA A 364 10.37 -17.29 20.24
C ALA A 364 11.60 -17.73 19.42
N LYS A 365 12.44 -16.77 19.05
CA LYS A 365 13.62 -17.04 18.21
C LYS A 365 14.65 -17.95 18.89
N ASN A 366 14.80 -17.81 20.21
CA ASN A 366 15.68 -18.64 21.04
C ASN A 366 15.37 -18.48 22.54
N ALA A 367 15.85 -19.41 23.35
CA ALA A 367 15.66 -19.39 24.80
C ALA A 367 16.32 -18.19 25.49
N ASP A 368 17.40 -17.64 24.92
CA ASP A 368 18.02 -16.41 25.43
C ASP A 368 17.06 -15.21 25.35
N GLN A 369 16.27 -15.11 24.28
CA GLN A 369 15.25 -14.07 24.11
C GLN A 369 14.20 -14.17 25.22
N VAL A 370 13.75 -15.40 25.54
CA VAL A 370 12.82 -15.67 26.65
C VAL A 370 13.45 -15.31 28.00
N ARG A 371 14.69 -15.76 28.27
CA ARG A 371 15.39 -15.47 29.53
C ARG A 371 15.56 -13.96 29.76
N ARG A 372 15.79 -13.17 28.72
CA ARG A 372 15.87 -11.70 28.82
C ARG A 372 14.52 -11.04 29.12
N VAL A 373 13.41 -11.58 28.61
CA VAL A 373 12.06 -11.13 28.95
C VAL A 373 11.75 -11.42 30.41
N LEU A 374 12.01 -12.66 30.87
CA LEU A 374 11.80 -13.09 32.26
C LEU A 374 12.65 -12.29 33.26
N ALA A 375 13.88 -11.95 32.88
CA ALA A 375 14.78 -11.13 33.69
C ALA A 375 14.45 -9.61 33.62
N GLY A 376 13.38 -9.21 32.94
CA GLY A 376 13.01 -7.78 32.79
C GLY A 376 14.01 -6.94 32.01
N LYS A 377 14.97 -7.55 31.30
CA LYS A 377 16.04 -6.83 30.56
C LYS A 377 15.56 -6.28 29.22
N THR A 378 14.45 -6.79 28.69
CA THR A 378 13.87 -6.41 27.40
C THR A 378 12.36 -6.30 27.52
N TYR A 379 11.72 -5.50 26.65
CA TYR A 379 10.27 -5.31 26.63
C TYR A 379 9.69 -4.71 27.93
N THR A 380 10.46 -3.87 28.62
CA THR A 380 10.09 -3.25 29.92
C THR A 380 8.85 -2.36 29.87
N ARG A 381 8.46 -1.88 28.68
CA ARG A 381 7.29 -1.02 28.48
C ARG A 381 6.00 -1.80 28.22
N VAL A 382 6.08 -3.11 27.98
CA VAL A 382 4.89 -3.98 27.95
C VAL A 382 4.43 -4.15 29.39
N PRO A 383 3.16 -3.89 29.75
CA PRO A 383 2.68 -4.07 31.11
C PRO A 383 2.77 -5.54 31.54
N GLU A 384 2.89 -5.77 32.85
CA GLU A 384 2.63 -7.10 33.39
C GLU A 384 1.13 -7.36 33.24
N GLY A 385 0.75 -8.54 32.73
CA GLY A 385 -0.66 -8.88 32.52
C GLY A 385 -1.46 -8.78 33.84
N PRO A 386 -2.80 -8.78 33.78
CA PRO A 386 -3.62 -8.71 34.98
C PRO A 386 -3.18 -9.81 35.95
N SER A 387 -2.71 -9.40 37.12
CA SER A 387 -2.44 -10.29 38.24
C SER A 387 -3.71 -11.11 38.48
N GLY A 388 -3.61 -12.43 38.32
CA GLY A 388 -4.73 -13.32 38.55
C GLY A 388 -5.31 -13.09 39.94
N GLU A 389 -6.53 -12.56 39.99
CA GLU A 389 -7.42 -12.91 41.09
C GLU A 389 -7.61 -14.42 40.98
N VAL A 390 -7.02 -15.10 41.95
CA VAL A 390 -7.28 -16.50 42.25
C VAL A 390 -8.81 -16.62 42.41
N LEU A 391 -9.47 -17.24 41.43
CA LEU A 391 -10.78 -17.83 41.64
C LEU A 391 -10.58 -18.92 42.69
N THR A 392 -10.70 -18.55 43.97
CA THR A 392 -10.88 -19.53 45.03
C THR A 392 -12.25 -20.14 44.81
N GLU A 393 -12.26 -21.39 44.38
CA GLU A 393 -13.41 -22.29 44.54
C GLU A 393 -13.87 -22.22 46.00
N SER A 394 -15.04 -21.62 46.23
CA SER A 394 -15.81 -21.82 47.45
C SER A 394 -16.87 -22.87 47.18
N GLN A 395 -16.79 -23.91 48.00
CA GLN A 395 -17.55 -25.16 48.07
C GLN A 395 -19.07 -25.06 47.88
#